data_AF-A0A956F8I8-F1
#
_entry.id   AF-A0A956F8I8-F1
#
_cell.length_a   1.000
_cell.length_b   1.000
_cell.length_c   1.000
_cell.angle_alpha   90.00
_cell.angle_beta   90.00
_cell.angle_gamma   90.00
#
_symmetry.space_group_name_H-M   'P 1'
#
loop_
_entity.id
_entity.type
_entity.pdbx_description
1 polymer ?
#
loop_
_entity_poly.entity_id
_entity_poly.type
_entity_poly.pdbx_seq_one_letter_code
_entity_poly.pdbx_strand_id
1 'polypeptide(L)'
;MDDDPSAAARVVAILRPLGHRVTVAHGWTEALRTFDPTNTDLVLMDAVMPNVDGLKLTRLLREQSQSYVPTVFLTGLSGAELREQCIDAGADDFLTKPVDPIELRVRLKAMLRIRALTKALEAKTQELERAARTDPLTGVGNRRVFDERLLAEIARTIRHGPPLALLMFDIDHFKEVNDRYGHVAGDRLLTLFGQVLSEQVRASDLPCRYGGEEFTVIAPETTAAQARVLAERVRRAFREGSAALDLGGAHTVSVGIAGTDLLEVELDRRALVLAADAALYRAKAGGRDRIEIGSTAPNAA
;
A
#
# COMPACT_ATOMS: atom_id res chain seq x y z
N MET A 1 -4.83 32.10 0.48
CA MET A 1 -3.55 32.75 0.79
C MET A 1 -3.61 34.14 0.20
N ASP A 2 -3.52 35.17 1.04
CA ASP A 2 -3.52 36.58 0.62
C ASP A 2 -2.91 37.38 1.79
N ASP A 3 -1.91 38.21 1.52
CA ASP A 3 -1.21 38.97 2.55
C ASP A 3 -2.02 40.20 3.00
N ASP A 4 -3.00 40.66 2.22
CA ASP A 4 -3.93 41.72 2.59
C ASP A 4 -5.12 41.12 3.37
N PRO A 5 -5.23 41.36 4.69
CA PRO A 5 -6.32 40.83 5.50
C PRO A 5 -7.70 41.33 5.04
N SER A 6 -7.77 42.53 4.46
CA SER A 6 -9.01 43.12 3.94
C SER A 6 -9.45 42.41 2.66
N ALA A 7 -8.52 42.13 1.74
CA ALA A 7 -8.80 41.34 0.54
C ALA A 7 -9.23 39.91 0.89
N ALA A 8 -8.50 39.26 1.79
CA ALA A 8 -8.85 37.93 2.30
C ALA A 8 -10.26 37.91 2.90
N ALA A 9 -10.60 38.90 3.76
CA ALA A 9 -11.91 38.99 4.40
C ALA A 9 -13.06 39.13 3.40
N ARG A 10 -12.87 39.87 2.29
CA ARG A 10 -13.88 39.98 1.23
C ARG A 10 -14.15 38.64 0.56
N VAL A 11 -13.10 37.88 0.22
CA VAL A 11 -13.25 36.54 -0.37
C VAL A 11 -13.91 35.58 0.61
N VAL A 12 -13.51 35.61 1.88
CA VAL A 12 -14.14 34.80 2.95
C VAL A 12 -15.64 35.11 3.10
N ALA A 13 -16.03 36.38 3.00
CA ALA A 13 -17.42 36.80 3.09
C ALA A 13 -18.28 36.29 1.91
N ILE A 14 -17.67 36.01 0.75
CA ILE A 14 -18.35 35.37 -0.38
C ILE A 14 -18.45 33.85 -0.17
N LEU A 15 -17.38 33.21 0.33
CA LEU A 15 -17.27 31.74 0.42
C LEU A 15 -18.10 31.13 1.56
N ARG A 16 -18.12 31.76 2.75
CA ARG A 16 -18.79 31.19 3.92
C ARG A 16 -20.32 31.02 3.73
N PRO A 17 -21.06 31.99 3.17
CA PRO A 17 -22.49 31.83 2.90
C PRO A 17 -22.80 30.71 1.90
N LEU A 18 -21.82 30.31 1.07
CA LEU A 18 -21.93 29.18 0.14
C LEU A 18 -21.68 27.82 0.83
N GLY A 19 -21.44 27.81 2.14
CA GLY A 19 -21.23 26.59 2.93
C GLY A 19 -19.79 26.07 2.95
N HIS A 20 -18.83 26.84 2.44
CA HIS A 20 -17.43 26.41 2.41
C HIS A 20 -16.72 26.69 3.75
N ARG A 21 -15.93 25.73 4.22
CA ARG A 21 -14.97 25.94 5.31
C ARG A 21 -13.73 26.64 4.73
N VAL A 22 -13.38 27.79 5.28
CA VAL A 22 -12.28 28.62 4.75
C VAL A 22 -11.21 28.78 5.83
N THR A 23 -10.00 28.38 5.48
CA THR A 23 -8.77 28.68 6.23
C THR A 23 -8.01 29.76 5.46
N VAL A 24 -7.61 30.81 6.15
CA VAL A 24 -6.84 31.92 5.58
C VAL A 24 -5.41 31.79 6.08
N ALA A 25 -4.45 32.09 5.22
CA ALA A 25 -3.08 32.33 5.64
C ALA A 25 -2.54 33.60 4.97
N HIS A 26 -1.79 34.38 5.75
CA HIS A 26 -1.27 35.69 5.35
C HIS A 26 0.23 35.67 5.02
N GLY A 27 0.86 34.49 5.05
CA GLY A 27 2.26 34.35 4.69
C GLY A 27 2.72 32.92 4.52
N TRP A 28 3.97 32.75 4.06
CA TRP A 28 4.62 31.45 3.80
C TRP A 28 4.44 30.43 4.92
N THR A 29 4.84 30.81 6.14
CA THR A 29 4.89 29.89 7.28
C THR A 29 3.51 29.39 7.66
N GLU A 30 2.51 30.27 7.64
CA GLU A 30 1.13 29.90 7.95
C GLU A 30 0.52 29.07 6.81
N ALA A 31 0.81 29.41 5.55
CA ALA A 31 0.37 28.66 4.38
C ALA A 31 0.86 27.22 4.41
N LEU A 32 2.16 27.00 4.64
CA LEU A 32 2.76 25.67 4.74
C LEU A 32 2.27 24.89 5.96
N ARG A 33 1.95 25.56 7.07
CA ARG A 33 1.41 24.92 8.28
C ARG A 33 -0.05 24.49 8.14
N THR A 34 -0.84 25.26 7.39
CA THR A 34 -2.30 25.05 7.27
C THR A 34 -2.69 24.22 6.06
N PHE A 35 -1.84 24.15 5.04
CA PHE A 35 -2.10 23.34 3.85
C PHE A 35 -1.94 21.85 4.16
N ASP A 36 -3.06 21.13 4.06
CA ASP A 36 -3.10 19.67 4.10
C ASP A 36 -3.79 19.17 2.81
N PRO A 37 -3.07 18.49 1.91
CA PRO A 37 -3.63 18.05 0.65
C PRO A 37 -4.68 16.94 0.79
N THR A 38 -4.85 16.32 1.95
CA THR A 38 -5.94 15.35 2.18
C THR A 38 -7.27 16.06 2.48
N ASN A 39 -7.20 17.20 3.17
CA ASN A 39 -8.33 17.94 3.73
C ASN A 39 -8.60 19.28 3.01
N THR A 40 -7.78 19.65 2.03
CA THR A 40 -7.94 20.85 1.19
C THR A 40 -8.50 20.47 -0.18
N ASP A 41 -9.56 21.15 -0.61
CA ASP A 41 -10.22 20.88 -1.89
C ASP A 41 -9.96 21.96 -2.96
N LEU A 42 -9.52 23.15 -2.55
CA LEU A 42 -9.16 24.25 -3.44
C LEU A 42 -8.23 25.21 -2.70
N VAL A 43 -7.22 25.74 -3.40
CA VAL A 43 -6.41 26.86 -2.95
C VAL A 43 -6.78 28.10 -3.76
N LEU A 44 -7.14 29.19 -3.06
CA LEU A 44 -7.13 30.53 -3.64
C LEU A 44 -5.83 31.21 -3.23
N MET A 45 -5.03 31.63 -4.19
CA MET A 45 -3.68 32.15 -3.96
C MET A 45 -3.58 33.58 -4.51
N ASP A 46 -3.10 34.54 -3.73
CA ASP A 46 -2.70 35.82 -4.32
C ASP A 46 -1.44 35.64 -5.18
N ALA A 47 -1.48 36.14 -6.42
CA ALA A 47 -0.35 36.04 -7.34
C ALA A 47 0.79 37.00 -6.97
N VAL A 48 0.46 38.16 -6.37
CA VAL A 48 1.44 39.22 -6.09
C VAL A 48 1.30 39.64 -4.64
N MET A 49 2.25 39.23 -3.80
CA MET A 49 2.35 39.68 -2.41
C MET A 49 3.74 40.31 -2.16
N PRO A 50 3.87 41.35 -1.31
CA PRO A 50 5.12 42.08 -1.09
C PRO A 50 6.26 41.22 -0.53
N ASN A 51 5.92 40.22 0.29
CA ASN A 51 6.88 39.36 0.99
C ASN A 51 6.77 37.87 0.59
N VAL A 52 5.75 37.51 -0.20
CA VAL A 52 5.43 36.14 -0.56
C VAL A 52 5.24 36.01 -2.06
N ASP A 53 6.10 35.23 -2.70
CA ASP A 53 5.94 34.91 -4.11
C ASP A 53 4.94 33.76 -4.24
N GLY A 54 3.69 34.09 -4.58
CA GLY A 54 2.59 33.13 -4.74
C GLY A 54 2.90 32.06 -5.79
N LEU A 55 3.69 32.38 -6.82
CA LEU A 55 4.12 31.42 -7.84
C LEU A 55 5.06 30.38 -7.23
N LYS A 56 6.07 30.83 -6.47
CA LYS A 56 6.99 29.90 -5.77
C LYS A 56 6.26 29.04 -4.75
N LEU A 57 5.30 29.61 -4.02
CA LEU A 57 4.52 28.85 -3.05
C LEU A 57 3.68 27.77 -3.74
N THR A 58 3.00 28.09 -4.84
CA THR A 58 2.24 27.10 -5.61
C THR A 58 3.15 25.95 -6.09
N ARG A 59 4.36 26.25 -6.60
CA ARG A 59 5.33 25.21 -6.98
C ARG A 59 5.71 24.31 -5.81
N LEU A 60 6.01 24.87 -4.64
CA LEU A 60 6.33 24.08 -3.44
C LEU A 60 5.15 23.20 -3.00
N LEU A 61 3.93 23.73 -2.99
CA LEU A 61 2.73 22.96 -2.65
C LEU A 61 2.48 21.81 -3.64
N ARG A 62 2.78 22.02 -4.93
CA ARG A 62 2.69 21.00 -5.98
C ARG A 62 3.73 19.89 -5.79
N GLU A 63 4.98 20.25 -5.55
CA GLU A 63 6.08 19.29 -5.38
C GLU A 63 5.94 18.43 -4.12
N GLN A 64 5.39 18.99 -3.05
CA GLN A 64 5.23 18.29 -1.78
C GLN A 64 3.93 17.47 -1.68
N SER A 65 2.99 17.67 -2.59
CA SER A 65 1.68 17.02 -2.50
C SER A 65 1.62 15.73 -3.32
N GLN A 66 1.25 14.63 -2.67
CA GLN A 66 0.94 13.38 -3.36
C GLN A 66 -0.45 13.37 -4.01
N SER A 67 -1.32 14.33 -3.67
CA SER A 67 -2.69 14.44 -4.19
C SER A 67 -2.91 15.79 -4.85
N TYR A 68 -3.59 15.80 -5.99
CA TYR A 68 -3.77 17.02 -6.77
C TYR A 68 -4.82 17.95 -6.14
N VAL A 69 -4.42 19.13 -5.67
CA VAL A 69 -5.33 20.18 -5.18
C VAL A 69 -5.37 21.33 -6.19
N PRO A 70 -6.54 21.71 -6.72
CA PRO A 70 -6.63 22.81 -7.67
C PRO A 70 -6.26 24.14 -7.01
N THR A 71 -5.52 24.99 -7.73
CA THR A 71 -5.07 26.30 -7.28
C THR A 71 -5.53 27.38 -8.26
N VAL A 72 -6.27 28.36 -7.76
CA VAL A 72 -6.75 29.52 -8.52
C VAL A 72 -6.05 30.76 -8.02
N PHE A 73 -5.37 31.48 -8.91
CA PHE A 73 -4.73 32.74 -8.56
C PHE A 73 -5.72 33.90 -8.51
N LEU A 74 -5.54 34.81 -7.55
CA LEU A 74 -6.20 36.10 -7.48
C LEU A 74 -5.16 37.14 -7.91
N THR A 75 -5.39 37.88 -8.99
CA THR A 75 -4.41 38.83 -9.54
C THR A 75 -5.01 40.22 -9.75
N GLY A 76 -4.27 41.26 -9.36
CA GLY A 76 -4.65 42.65 -9.61
C GLY A 76 -4.23 43.21 -10.97
N LEU A 77 -3.38 42.49 -11.73
CA LEU A 77 -2.78 42.98 -12.97
C LEU A 77 -3.36 42.25 -14.19
N SER A 78 -3.81 43.05 -15.17
CA SER A 78 -4.26 42.58 -16.49
C SER A 78 -3.06 42.55 -17.46
N GLY A 79 -2.24 41.49 -17.40
CA GLY A 79 -1.14 41.27 -18.33
C GLY A 79 -1.08 39.79 -18.75
N ALA A 80 -0.90 39.53 -20.05
CA ALA A 80 -0.83 38.16 -20.58
C ALA A 80 0.36 37.37 -20.01
N GLU A 81 1.50 38.03 -19.82
CA GLU A 81 2.75 37.42 -19.31
C GLU A 81 2.62 36.88 -17.89
N LEU A 82 1.93 37.61 -16.99
CA LEU A 82 1.72 37.14 -15.62
C LEU A 82 0.76 35.94 -15.56
N ARG A 83 -0.22 35.88 -16.48
CA ARG A 83 -1.14 34.74 -16.58
C ARG A 83 -0.42 33.48 -17.04
N GLU A 84 0.48 33.61 -18.00
CA GLU A 84 1.33 32.51 -18.46
C GLU A 84 2.20 31.99 -17.31
N GLN A 85 2.88 32.88 -16.57
CA GLN A 85 3.68 32.52 -15.41
C GLN A 85 2.86 31.80 -14.31
N CYS A 86 1.61 32.20 -14.11
CA CYS A 86 0.69 31.54 -13.17
C CYS A 86 0.41 30.08 -13.56
N ILE A 87 0.13 29.84 -14.84
CA ILE A 87 -0.10 28.48 -15.36
C ILE A 87 1.18 27.65 -15.27
N ASP A 88 2.34 28.21 -15.65
CA ASP A 88 3.64 27.54 -15.56
C ASP A 88 4.06 27.23 -14.12
N ALA A 89 3.59 28.01 -13.14
CA ALA A 89 3.77 27.71 -11.73
C ALA A 89 2.86 26.58 -11.21
N GLY A 90 1.93 26.09 -12.04
CA GLY A 90 1.02 25.00 -11.73
C GLY A 90 -0.34 25.44 -11.22
N ALA A 91 -0.79 26.66 -11.51
CA ALA A 91 -2.19 27.03 -11.28
C ALA A 91 -3.12 26.52 -12.37
N ASP A 92 -4.37 26.31 -11.98
CA ASP A 92 -5.41 25.75 -12.85
C ASP A 92 -6.32 26.84 -13.42
N ASP A 93 -6.39 27.99 -12.75
CA ASP A 93 -7.16 29.14 -13.21
C ASP A 93 -6.68 30.44 -12.52
N PHE A 94 -7.25 31.57 -12.93
CA PHE A 94 -7.06 32.86 -12.27
C PHE A 94 -8.36 33.69 -12.23
N LEU A 95 -8.42 34.62 -11.28
CA LEU A 95 -9.48 35.60 -11.11
C LEU A 95 -8.86 36.99 -10.95
N THR A 96 -9.46 37.98 -11.61
CA THR A 96 -9.00 39.36 -11.48
C THR A 96 -9.58 40.01 -10.23
N LYS A 97 -8.78 40.81 -9.51
CA LYS A 97 -9.21 41.63 -8.39
C LYS A 97 -9.80 42.95 -8.92
N PRO A 98 -10.90 43.50 -8.35
CA PRO A 98 -11.67 42.95 -7.24
C PRO A 98 -12.46 41.70 -7.66
N VAL A 99 -12.49 40.70 -6.77
CA VAL A 99 -13.08 39.39 -7.08
C VAL A 99 -14.60 39.51 -7.23
N ASP A 100 -15.09 39.21 -8.43
CA ASP A 100 -16.53 39.13 -8.69
C ASP A 100 -17.12 37.84 -8.07
N PRO A 101 -18.18 37.93 -7.25
CA PRO A 101 -18.79 36.77 -6.62
C PRO A 101 -19.36 35.72 -7.59
N ILE A 102 -19.86 36.16 -8.75
CA ILE A 102 -20.41 35.28 -9.79
C ILE A 102 -19.26 34.53 -10.45
N GLU A 103 -18.20 35.22 -10.86
CA GLU A 103 -17.02 34.58 -11.47
C GLU A 103 -16.37 33.58 -10.49
N LEU A 104 -16.13 34.01 -9.25
CA LEU A 104 -15.57 33.14 -8.21
C LEU A 104 -16.40 31.86 -8.04
N ARG A 105 -17.74 32.00 -7.99
CA ARG A 105 -18.64 30.84 -7.85
C ARG A 105 -18.59 29.90 -9.05
N VAL A 106 -18.47 30.43 -10.27
CA VAL A 106 -18.34 29.59 -11.48
C VAL A 106 -17.02 28.81 -11.44
N ARG A 107 -15.90 29.48 -11.12
CA ARG A 107 -14.59 28.84 -11.02
C ARG A 107 -14.53 27.81 -9.89
N LEU A 108 -15.06 28.13 -8.72
CA LEU A 108 -15.20 27.20 -7.58
C LEU A 108 -15.91 25.91 -7.98
N LYS A 109 -17.08 26.02 -8.63
CA LYS A 109 -17.85 24.84 -9.03
C LYS A 109 -17.05 23.96 -10.00
N ALA A 110 -16.36 24.56 -10.96
CA ALA A 110 -15.53 23.82 -11.92
C ALA A 110 -14.36 23.12 -11.20
N MET A 111 -13.60 23.84 -10.38
CA MET A 111 -12.42 23.31 -9.71
C MET A 111 -12.77 22.25 -8.66
N LEU A 112 -13.82 22.45 -7.88
CA LEU A 112 -14.28 21.45 -6.90
C LEU A 112 -14.79 20.18 -7.59
N ARG A 113 -15.41 20.30 -8.78
CA ARG A 113 -15.79 19.13 -9.59
C ARG A 113 -14.56 18.36 -10.08
N ILE A 114 -13.53 19.06 -10.57
CA ILE A 114 -12.26 18.44 -10.97
C ILE A 114 -11.63 17.72 -9.77
N ARG A 115 -11.52 18.39 -8.62
CA ARG A 115 -10.99 17.80 -7.38
C ARG A 115 -11.73 16.53 -6.97
N ALA A 116 -13.05 16.54 -7.02
CA ALA A 116 -13.86 15.37 -6.68
C ALA A 116 -13.59 14.19 -7.63
N LEU A 117 -13.49 14.45 -8.94
CA LEU A 117 -13.17 13.43 -9.93
C LEU A 117 -11.74 12.89 -9.75
N THR A 118 -10.76 13.75 -9.49
CA THR A 118 -9.38 13.32 -9.25
C THR A 118 -9.26 12.49 -7.98
N LYS A 119 -9.91 12.89 -6.87
CA LYS A 119 -9.97 12.07 -5.64
C LYS A 119 -10.61 10.70 -5.90
N ALA A 120 -11.70 10.65 -6.68
CA ALA A 120 -12.35 9.38 -7.03
C ALA A 120 -11.44 8.49 -7.88
N LEU A 121 -10.69 9.06 -8.82
CA LEU A 121 -9.72 8.34 -9.63
C LEU A 121 -8.55 7.83 -8.78
N GLU A 122 -7.96 8.66 -7.92
CA GLU A 122 -6.90 8.27 -6.99
C GLU A 122 -7.35 7.10 -6.09
N ALA A 123 -8.56 7.19 -5.51
CA ALA A 123 -9.13 6.12 -4.69
C ALA A 123 -9.36 4.83 -5.50
N LYS A 124 -9.88 4.94 -6.72
CA LYS A 124 -10.08 3.78 -7.60
C LYS A 124 -8.76 3.14 -8.04
N THR A 125 -7.74 3.93 -8.34
CA THR A 125 -6.41 3.42 -8.64
C THR A 125 -5.83 2.67 -7.45
N GLN A 126 -5.92 3.21 -6.24
CA GLN A 126 -5.49 2.50 -5.03
C GLN A 126 -6.27 1.21 -4.77
N GLU A 127 -7.58 1.22 -5.02
CA GLU A 127 -8.43 0.03 -4.91
C GLU A 127 -8.02 -1.04 -5.92
N LEU A 128 -7.80 -0.65 -7.18
CA LEU A 128 -7.32 -1.54 -8.24
C LEU A 128 -5.92 -2.09 -7.94
N GLU A 129 -5.02 -1.25 -7.42
CA GLU A 129 -3.68 -1.68 -7.01
C GLU A 129 -3.74 -2.69 -5.86
N ARG A 130 -4.57 -2.45 -4.83
CA ARG A 130 -4.78 -3.41 -3.75
C ARG A 130 -5.37 -4.71 -4.29
N ALA A 131 -6.46 -4.63 -5.05
CA ALA A 131 -7.12 -5.80 -5.65
C ALA A 131 -6.16 -6.59 -6.58
N ALA A 132 -5.25 -5.91 -7.28
CA ALA A 132 -4.25 -6.54 -8.13
C ALA A 132 -3.07 -7.15 -7.35
N ARG A 133 -2.96 -6.89 -6.05
CA ARG A 133 -1.79 -7.26 -5.23
C ARG A 133 -2.10 -8.17 -4.04
N THR A 134 -3.33 -8.15 -3.54
CA THR A 134 -3.76 -9.01 -2.43
C THR A 134 -4.65 -10.14 -2.92
N ASP A 135 -4.64 -11.26 -2.21
CA ASP A 135 -5.65 -12.30 -2.38
C ASP A 135 -6.96 -11.85 -1.70
N PRO A 136 -8.11 -11.80 -2.41
CA PRO A 136 -9.34 -11.20 -1.89
C PRO A 136 -9.98 -11.98 -0.75
N LEU A 137 -9.69 -13.28 -0.61
CA LEU A 137 -10.26 -14.12 0.45
C LEU A 137 -9.49 -14.01 1.76
N THR A 138 -8.16 -13.90 1.66
CA THR A 138 -7.25 -14.04 2.81
C THR A 138 -6.57 -12.74 3.21
N GLY A 139 -6.58 -11.73 2.35
CA GLY A 139 -5.99 -10.41 2.59
C GLY A 139 -4.45 -10.35 2.51
N VAL A 140 -3.77 -11.50 2.43
CA VAL A 140 -2.32 -11.57 2.22
C VAL A 140 -1.96 -11.27 0.76
N GLY A 141 -0.66 -11.17 0.43
CA GLY A 141 -0.23 -10.96 -0.95
C GLY A 141 -0.71 -12.07 -1.89
N ASN A 142 -0.97 -11.75 -3.15
CA ASN A 142 -1.27 -12.78 -4.15
C ASN A 142 0.01 -13.31 -4.81
N ARG A 143 -0.14 -14.32 -5.67
CA ARG A 143 0.97 -14.93 -6.42
C ARG A 143 1.79 -13.92 -7.24
N ARG A 144 1.15 -12.89 -7.81
CA ARG A 144 1.86 -11.85 -8.58
C ARG A 144 2.84 -11.08 -7.69
N VAL A 145 2.39 -10.67 -6.50
CA VAL A 145 3.24 -9.96 -5.55
C VAL A 145 4.34 -10.84 -4.99
N PHE A 146 4.05 -12.13 -4.77
CA PHE A 146 5.07 -13.11 -4.43
C PHE A 146 6.18 -13.15 -5.49
N ASP A 147 5.83 -13.30 -6.77
CA ASP A 147 6.81 -13.43 -7.85
C ASP A 147 7.67 -12.17 -8.01
N GLU A 148 7.05 -10.98 -7.97
CA GLU A 148 7.74 -9.70 -8.05
C GLU A 148 8.68 -9.49 -6.86
N ARG A 149 8.21 -9.75 -5.63
CA ARG A 149 8.98 -9.48 -4.43
C ARG A 149 10.12 -10.48 -4.24
N LEU A 150 9.90 -11.75 -4.58
CA LEU A 150 10.94 -12.77 -4.44
C LEU A 150 12.15 -12.45 -5.32
N LEU A 151 11.92 -12.03 -6.57
CA LEU A 151 12.99 -11.61 -7.47
C LEU A 151 13.77 -10.40 -6.92
N ALA A 152 13.07 -9.42 -6.35
CA ALA A 152 13.70 -8.25 -5.74
C ALA A 152 14.56 -8.61 -4.51
N GLU A 153 14.07 -9.49 -3.63
CA GLU A 153 14.81 -9.93 -2.44
C GLU A 153 16.00 -10.84 -2.79
N ILE A 154 15.90 -11.66 -3.82
CA ILE A 154 17.05 -12.43 -4.36
C ILE A 154 18.12 -11.46 -4.86
N ALA A 155 17.76 -10.47 -5.69
CA ALA A 155 18.71 -9.49 -6.19
C ALA A 155 19.39 -8.69 -5.06
N ARG A 156 18.63 -8.35 -4.02
CA ARG A 156 19.16 -7.71 -2.79
C ARG A 156 20.14 -8.63 -2.07
N THR A 157 19.79 -9.90 -1.90
CA THR A 157 20.62 -10.92 -1.23
C THR A 157 21.95 -11.13 -1.96
N ILE A 158 21.91 -11.29 -3.29
CA ILE A 158 23.11 -11.42 -4.13
C ILE A 158 24.02 -10.20 -3.98
N ARG A 159 23.44 -9.00 -3.91
CA ARG A 159 24.21 -7.75 -3.84
C ARG A 159 24.80 -7.45 -2.47
N HIS A 160 24.06 -7.72 -1.41
CA HIS A 160 24.39 -7.24 -0.06
C HIS A 160 24.78 -8.34 0.92
N GLY A 161 24.51 -9.61 0.60
CA GLY A 161 24.83 -10.77 1.42
C GLY A 161 23.92 -11.11 2.62
N PRO A 162 22.83 -10.39 2.99
CA PRO A 162 21.99 -10.87 4.08
C PRO A 162 21.25 -12.16 3.70
N PRO A 163 21.01 -13.09 4.64
CA PRO A 163 20.32 -14.33 4.32
C PRO A 163 18.85 -14.08 3.97
N LEU A 164 18.30 -14.92 3.10
CA LEU A 164 16.89 -14.91 2.71
C LEU A 164 16.31 -16.31 2.96
N ALA A 165 15.12 -16.37 3.52
CA ALA A 165 14.37 -17.61 3.65
C ALA A 165 13.02 -17.54 2.92
N LEU A 166 12.64 -18.65 2.31
CA LEU A 166 11.32 -18.90 1.74
C LEU A 166 10.67 -20.02 2.53
N LEU A 167 9.46 -19.76 3.00
CA LEU A 167 8.59 -20.76 3.62
C LEU A 167 7.43 -21.05 2.68
N MET A 168 7.10 -22.32 2.50
CA MET A 168 5.90 -22.80 1.79
C MET A 168 5.06 -23.61 2.75
N PHE A 169 3.78 -23.28 2.82
CA PHE A 169 2.78 -23.84 3.72
C PHE A 169 1.68 -24.50 2.90
N ASP A 170 1.16 -25.62 3.38
CA ASP A 170 -0.01 -26.27 2.82
C ASP A 170 -0.91 -26.78 3.95
N ILE A 171 -2.19 -26.40 3.90
CA ILE A 171 -3.17 -26.79 4.91
C ILE A 171 -3.46 -28.29 4.75
N ASP A 172 -3.16 -29.05 5.79
CA ASP A 172 -3.29 -30.49 5.77
C ASP A 172 -4.77 -30.91 5.65
N HIS A 173 -5.04 -31.89 4.79
CA HIS A 173 -6.38 -32.45 4.59
C HIS A 173 -7.44 -31.41 4.17
N PHE A 174 -7.04 -30.30 3.54
CA PHE A 174 -7.97 -29.23 3.15
C PHE A 174 -9.14 -29.70 2.28
N LYS A 175 -8.86 -30.60 1.33
CA LYS A 175 -9.91 -31.21 0.50
C LYS A 175 -10.96 -31.95 1.33
N GLU A 176 -10.57 -32.69 2.36
CA GLU A 176 -11.50 -33.42 3.24
C GLU A 176 -12.40 -32.45 4.02
N VAL A 177 -11.88 -31.28 4.42
CA VAL A 177 -12.69 -30.22 5.05
C VAL A 177 -13.75 -29.71 4.07
N ASN A 178 -13.38 -29.43 2.82
CA ASN A 178 -14.33 -29.01 1.79
C ASN A 178 -15.38 -30.08 1.49
N ASP A 179 -14.95 -31.32 1.33
CA ASP A 179 -15.84 -32.44 1.00
C ASP A 179 -16.84 -32.72 2.14
N ARG A 180 -16.44 -32.50 3.40
CA ARG A 180 -17.25 -32.77 4.59
C ARG A 180 -18.13 -31.60 5.03
N TYR A 181 -17.61 -30.37 4.99
CA TYR A 181 -18.25 -29.18 5.57
C TYR A 181 -18.60 -28.10 4.53
N GLY A 182 -18.28 -28.34 3.26
CA GLY A 182 -18.54 -27.43 2.15
C GLY A 182 -17.48 -26.35 1.97
N HIS A 183 -17.49 -25.70 0.80
CA HIS A 183 -16.49 -24.70 0.43
C HIS A 183 -16.45 -23.48 1.35
N VAL A 184 -17.60 -23.07 1.90
CA VAL A 184 -17.66 -21.95 2.86
C VAL A 184 -16.84 -22.25 4.13
N ALA A 185 -16.78 -23.51 4.55
CA ALA A 185 -15.93 -23.93 5.66
C ALA A 185 -14.44 -23.88 5.31
N GLY A 186 -14.07 -24.34 4.11
CA GLY A 186 -12.71 -24.20 3.59
C GLY A 186 -12.28 -22.73 3.50
N ASP A 187 -13.15 -21.85 3.01
CA ASP A 187 -12.91 -20.41 2.94
C ASP A 187 -12.62 -19.82 4.32
N ARG A 188 -13.38 -20.19 5.36
CA ARG A 188 -13.11 -19.78 6.74
C ARG A 188 -11.73 -20.23 7.22
N LEU A 189 -11.30 -21.43 6.86
CA LEU A 189 -9.99 -21.96 7.24
C LEU A 189 -8.85 -21.23 6.52
N LEU A 190 -9.02 -20.92 5.23
CA LEU A 190 -8.10 -20.11 4.45
C LEU A 190 -7.97 -18.69 5.00
N THR A 191 -9.10 -18.03 5.30
CA THR A 191 -9.13 -16.69 5.88
C THR A 191 -8.44 -16.67 7.25
N LEU A 192 -8.71 -17.65 8.11
CA LEU A 192 -8.01 -17.79 9.40
C LEU A 192 -6.50 -17.93 9.18
N PHE A 193 -6.07 -18.79 8.25
CA PHE A 193 -4.64 -18.99 8.02
C PHE A 193 -3.95 -17.72 7.50
N GLY A 194 -4.60 -16.97 6.61
CA GLY A 194 -4.15 -15.65 6.18
C GLY A 194 -3.96 -14.67 7.36
N GLN A 195 -4.94 -14.62 8.28
CA GLN A 195 -4.85 -13.80 9.50
C GLN A 195 -3.69 -14.22 10.39
N VAL A 196 -3.55 -15.53 10.66
CA VAL A 196 -2.44 -16.07 11.45
C VAL A 196 -1.10 -15.69 10.82
N LEU A 197 -0.93 -15.83 9.51
CA LEU A 197 0.30 -15.40 8.84
C LEU A 197 0.58 -13.91 9.06
N SER A 198 -0.41 -13.04 8.83
CA SER A 198 -0.26 -11.59 9.00
C SER A 198 0.10 -11.18 10.44
N GLU A 199 -0.42 -11.87 11.46
CA GLU A 199 -0.14 -11.56 12.86
C GLU A 199 1.23 -12.09 13.33
N GLN A 200 1.71 -13.17 12.73
CA GLN A 200 2.95 -13.83 13.16
C GLN A 200 4.19 -13.32 12.43
N VAL A 201 4.07 -12.70 11.26
CA VAL A 201 5.22 -12.23 10.47
C VAL A 201 5.62 -10.79 10.81
N ARG A 202 6.85 -10.38 10.49
CA ARG A 202 7.33 -8.99 10.67
C ARG A 202 6.84 -8.12 9.51
N ALA A 203 6.93 -6.79 9.69
CA ALA A 203 6.61 -5.84 8.61
C ALA A 203 7.52 -5.97 7.37
N SER A 204 8.73 -6.52 7.54
CA SER A 204 9.68 -6.80 6.45
C SER A 204 9.35 -8.07 5.67
N ASP A 205 8.60 -8.99 6.30
CA ASP A 205 8.24 -10.27 5.73
C ASP A 205 7.02 -10.10 4.82
N LEU A 206 6.87 -10.99 3.84
CA LEU A 206 5.75 -10.95 2.92
C LEU A 206 5.01 -12.28 2.91
N PRO A 207 3.86 -12.39 3.60
CA PRO A 207 2.97 -13.52 3.46
C PRO A 207 2.17 -13.40 2.16
N CYS A 208 2.05 -14.50 1.42
CA CYS A 208 1.26 -14.59 0.21
C CYS A 208 0.44 -15.88 0.16
N ARG A 209 -0.69 -15.85 -0.56
CA ARG A 209 -1.39 -17.05 -1.02
C ARG A 209 -0.86 -17.42 -2.40
N TYR A 210 -0.23 -18.58 -2.51
CA TYR A 210 0.44 -19.05 -3.72
C TYR A 210 -0.55 -19.65 -4.72
N GLY A 211 -1.55 -20.38 -4.20
CA GLY A 211 -2.68 -20.93 -4.95
C GLY A 211 -3.43 -21.98 -4.13
N GLY A 212 -4.75 -22.10 -4.30
CA GLY A 212 -5.54 -23.10 -3.55
C GLY A 212 -5.37 -22.98 -2.03
N GLU A 213 -4.95 -24.06 -1.38
CA GLU A 213 -4.56 -24.13 0.04
C GLU A 213 -3.08 -23.81 0.35
N GLU A 214 -2.29 -23.42 -0.66
CA GLU A 214 -0.86 -23.15 -0.51
C GLU A 214 -0.59 -21.67 -0.23
N PHE A 215 0.28 -21.43 0.75
CA PHE A 215 0.75 -20.10 1.13
C PHE A 215 2.26 -20.06 1.19
N THR A 216 2.83 -18.87 1.05
CA THR A 216 4.26 -18.64 1.21
C THR A 216 4.54 -17.48 2.14
N VAL A 217 5.74 -17.48 2.72
CA VAL A 217 6.31 -16.31 3.37
C VAL A 217 7.71 -16.08 2.82
N ILE A 218 7.95 -14.90 2.28
CA ILE A 218 9.30 -14.41 1.95
C ILE A 218 9.81 -13.67 3.19
N ALA A 219 10.90 -14.16 3.78
CA ALA A 219 11.48 -13.62 5.01
C ALA A 219 12.91 -13.11 4.72
N PRO A 220 13.08 -11.81 4.40
CA PRO A 220 14.40 -11.20 4.26
C PRO A 220 15.18 -11.24 5.57
N GLU A 221 16.51 -11.19 5.48
CA GLU A 221 17.43 -11.15 6.63
C GLU A 221 17.18 -12.28 7.63
N THR A 222 16.82 -13.47 7.12
CA THR A 222 16.38 -14.62 7.91
C THR A 222 17.09 -15.89 7.44
N THR A 223 17.74 -16.60 8.36
CA THR A 223 18.37 -17.91 8.11
C THR A 223 17.33 -19.04 8.12
N ALA A 224 17.66 -20.21 7.56
CA ALA A 224 16.78 -21.39 7.61
C ALA A 224 16.39 -21.77 9.06
N ALA A 225 17.31 -21.64 10.02
CA ALA A 225 17.04 -21.92 11.43
C ALA A 225 16.05 -20.91 12.05
N GLN A 226 16.17 -19.63 11.71
CA GLN A 226 15.23 -18.59 12.16
C GLN A 226 13.86 -18.76 11.50
N ALA A 227 13.84 -19.11 10.22
CA ALA A 227 12.60 -19.43 9.51
C ALA A 227 11.86 -20.62 10.15
N ARG A 228 12.58 -21.64 10.64
CA ARG A 228 11.96 -22.75 11.38
C ARG A 228 11.23 -22.28 12.65
N VAL A 229 11.78 -21.31 13.36
CA VAL A 229 11.13 -20.73 14.56
C VAL A 229 9.86 -19.98 14.18
N LEU A 230 9.88 -19.20 13.09
CA LEU A 230 8.69 -18.54 12.55
C LEU A 230 7.63 -19.57 12.13
N ALA A 231 8.03 -20.61 11.39
CA ALA A 231 7.15 -21.68 10.93
C ALA A 231 6.45 -22.39 12.10
N GLU A 232 7.19 -22.71 13.17
CA GLU A 232 6.60 -23.38 14.35
C GLU A 232 5.60 -22.47 15.08
N ARG A 233 5.89 -21.17 15.15
CA ARG A 233 4.96 -20.20 15.72
C ARG A 233 3.65 -20.13 14.91
N VAL A 234 3.75 -20.07 13.59
CA VAL A 234 2.60 -20.07 12.67
C VAL A 234 1.81 -21.38 12.78
N ARG A 235 2.51 -22.54 12.73
CA ARG A 235 1.89 -23.87 12.83
C ARG A 235 1.07 -24.03 14.09
N ARG A 236 1.63 -23.66 15.25
CA ARG A 236 0.93 -23.73 16.53
C ARG A 236 -0.26 -22.78 16.59
N ALA A 237 -0.09 -21.52 16.20
CA ALA A 237 -1.15 -20.53 16.21
C ALA A 237 -2.33 -20.92 15.31
N PHE A 238 -2.05 -21.49 14.13
CA PHE A 238 -3.09 -22.01 13.24
C PHE A 238 -3.83 -23.20 13.85
N ARG A 239 -3.10 -24.15 14.47
CA ARG A 239 -3.71 -25.30 15.14
C ARG A 239 -4.65 -24.89 16.27
N GLU A 240 -4.23 -23.90 17.07
CA GLU A 240 -5.03 -23.36 18.17
C GLU A 240 -6.25 -22.57 17.66
N GLY A 241 -6.06 -21.67 16.69
CA GLY A 241 -7.15 -20.86 16.13
C GLY A 241 -8.19 -21.68 15.37
N SER A 242 -7.75 -22.72 14.65
CA SER A 242 -8.64 -23.55 13.83
C SER A 242 -9.54 -24.45 14.67
N ALA A 243 -9.09 -24.84 15.87
CA ALA A 243 -9.90 -25.60 16.82
C ALA A 243 -11.19 -24.87 17.23
N ALA A 244 -11.22 -23.54 17.11
CA ALA A 244 -12.39 -22.72 17.43
C ALA A 244 -13.40 -22.57 16.28
N LEU A 245 -13.11 -23.10 15.07
CA LEU A 245 -13.96 -22.88 13.88
C LEU A 245 -15.18 -23.80 13.77
N ASP A 246 -15.34 -24.77 14.69
CA ASP A 246 -16.37 -25.83 14.66
C ASP A 246 -16.33 -26.66 13.36
N LEU A 247 -15.12 -27.07 12.95
CA LEU A 247 -14.86 -27.82 11.71
C LEU A 247 -14.29 -29.23 11.97
N GLY A 248 -14.72 -29.86 13.07
CA GLY A 248 -14.24 -31.19 13.45
C GLY A 248 -12.93 -31.20 14.22
N GLY A 249 -12.55 -30.07 14.84
CA GLY A 249 -11.39 -29.96 15.73
C GLY A 249 -10.29 -29.07 15.16
N ALA A 250 -9.07 -29.31 15.64
CA ALA A 250 -7.90 -28.56 15.20
C ALA A 250 -7.42 -29.03 13.81
N HIS A 251 -7.07 -28.08 12.95
CA HIS A 251 -6.46 -28.32 11.66
C HIS A 251 -4.97 -28.00 11.69
N THR A 252 -4.19 -28.62 10.82
CA THR A 252 -2.73 -28.53 10.81
C THR A 252 -2.22 -28.03 9.48
N VAL A 253 -0.95 -27.65 9.46
CA VAL A 253 -0.26 -27.18 8.27
C VAL A 253 1.10 -27.87 8.17
N SER A 254 1.44 -28.33 6.99
CA SER A 254 2.79 -28.80 6.67
C SER A 254 3.62 -27.65 6.10
N VAL A 255 4.91 -27.59 6.45
CA VAL A 255 5.79 -26.49 6.06
C VAL A 255 7.08 -27.00 5.43
N GLY A 256 7.43 -26.46 4.27
CA GLY A 256 8.75 -26.58 3.65
C GLY A 256 9.50 -25.27 3.71
N ILE A 257 10.77 -25.31 4.10
CA ILE A 257 11.61 -24.12 4.25
C ILE A 257 12.82 -24.24 3.33
N ALA A 258 13.17 -23.18 2.61
CA ALA A 258 14.47 -23.04 1.96
C ALA A 258 15.15 -21.76 2.46
N GLY A 259 16.41 -21.87 2.88
CA GLY A 259 17.23 -20.72 3.26
C GLY A 259 18.44 -20.61 2.35
N THR A 260 18.81 -19.38 1.96
CA THR A 260 20.01 -19.13 1.15
C THR A 260 21.30 -19.52 1.85
N ASP A 261 21.27 -19.62 3.19
CA ASP A 261 22.37 -20.10 4.02
C ASP A 261 22.61 -21.62 3.91
N LEU A 262 21.67 -22.37 3.34
CA LEU A 262 21.75 -23.82 3.11
C LEU A 262 21.64 -24.22 1.64
N LEU A 263 21.58 -23.24 0.74
CA LEU A 263 21.56 -23.46 -0.71
C LEU A 263 23.00 -23.64 -1.20
N GLU A 264 23.27 -24.79 -1.81
CA GLU A 264 24.58 -25.15 -2.37
C GLU A 264 24.65 -24.92 -3.89
N VAL A 265 23.65 -24.26 -4.46
CA VAL A 265 23.52 -23.96 -5.89
C VAL A 265 23.45 -22.46 -6.10
N GLU A 266 23.60 -22.02 -7.36
CA GLU A 266 23.41 -20.62 -7.72
C GLU A 266 22.01 -20.14 -7.29
N LEU A 267 21.99 -19.00 -6.59
CA LEU A 267 20.75 -18.45 -6.06
C LEU A 267 19.90 -17.87 -7.19
N ASP A 268 18.86 -18.59 -7.56
CA ASP A 268 17.77 -18.08 -8.39
C ASP A 268 16.40 -18.40 -7.78
N ARG A 269 15.34 -17.85 -8.40
CA ARG A 269 13.97 -18.09 -7.97
C ARG A 269 13.62 -19.58 -8.02
N ARG A 270 14.09 -20.29 -9.05
CA ARG A 270 13.72 -21.69 -9.28
C ARG A 270 14.31 -22.59 -8.21
N ALA A 271 15.59 -22.43 -7.88
CA ALA A 271 16.30 -23.18 -6.85
C ALA A 271 15.65 -23.01 -5.49
N LEU A 272 15.34 -21.77 -5.10
CA LEU A 272 14.73 -21.48 -3.79
C LEU A 272 13.31 -22.06 -3.68
N VAL A 273 12.49 -21.92 -4.72
CA VAL A 273 11.13 -22.50 -4.74
C VAL A 273 11.17 -24.02 -4.76
N LEU A 274 12.01 -24.65 -5.60
CA LEU A 274 12.13 -26.10 -5.65
C LEU A 274 12.63 -26.71 -4.34
N ALA A 275 13.57 -26.05 -3.66
CA ALA A 275 14.06 -26.51 -2.36
C ALA A 275 12.96 -26.47 -1.28
N ALA A 276 12.15 -25.39 -1.26
CA ALA A 276 11.05 -25.25 -0.31
C ALA A 276 9.91 -26.25 -0.61
N ASP A 277 9.57 -26.43 -1.89
CA ASP A 277 8.57 -27.40 -2.34
C ASP A 277 8.97 -28.84 -2.03
N ALA A 278 10.22 -29.22 -2.32
CA ALA A 278 10.73 -30.55 -1.99
C ALA A 278 10.72 -30.82 -0.48
N ALA A 279 10.98 -29.80 0.35
CA ALA A 279 10.86 -29.90 1.79
C ALA A 279 9.40 -30.07 2.22
N LEU A 280 8.47 -29.29 1.65
CA LEU A 280 7.04 -29.40 1.92
C LEU A 280 6.50 -30.78 1.55
N TYR A 281 6.96 -31.33 0.42
CA TYR A 281 6.64 -32.70 0.01
C TYR A 281 7.10 -33.72 1.07
N ARG A 282 8.34 -33.60 1.59
CA ARG A 282 8.82 -34.44 2.69
C ARG A 282 7.98 -34.28 3.95
N ALA A 283 7.54 -33.06 4.27
CA ALA A 283 6.69 -32.81 5.44
C ALA A 283 5.35 -33.56 5.32
N LYS A 284 4.72 -33.51 4.13
CA LYS A 284 3.49 -34.25 3.83
C LYS A 284 3.72 -35.76 3.86
N ALA A 285 4.78 -36.26 3.25
CA ALA A 285 5.12 -37.68 3.21
C ALA A 285 5.50 -38.23 4.60
N GLY A 286 6.09 -37.40 5.45
CA GLY A 286 6.47 -37.71 6.84
C GLY A 286 5.32 -37.73 7.84
N GLY A 287 4.07 -37.66 7.36
CA GLY A 287 2.88 -37.72 8.22
C GLY A 287 2.30 -36.35 8.58
N ARG A 288 2.64 -35.29 7.85
CA ARG A 288 2.06 -33.94 7.98
C ARG A 288 2.32 -33.27 9.35
N ASP A 289 1.68 -32.13 9.60
CA ASP A 289 1.80 -31.32 10.83
C ASP A 289 3.25 -31.09 11.29
N ARG A 290 4.14 -30.82 10.32
CA ARG A 290 5.58 -30.71 10.56
C ARG A 290 6.26 -29.73 9.63
N ILE A 291 7.51 -29.43 10.00
CA ILE A 291 8.36 -28.51 9.30
C ILE A 291 9.58 -29.27 8.81
N GLU A 292 9.85 -29.20 7.52
CA GLU A 292 11.05 -29.74 6.89
C GLU A 292 11.88 -28.60 6.30
N ILE A 293 13.20 -28.73 6.39
CA ILE A 293 14.14 -27.79 5.76
C ILE A 293 14.72 -28.45 4.51
N GLY A 294 14.66 -27.72 3.40
CA GLY A 294 15.26 -28.04 2.12
C GLY A 294 16.75 -27.74 2.14
N SER A 295 17.55 -28.77 1.89
CA SER A 295 18.90 -28.63 1.36
C SER A 295 18.89 -29.07 -0.10
N THR A 296 19.71 -28.44 -0.95
CA THR A 296 19.94 -28.92 -2.33
C THR A 296 20.92 -30.09 -2.40
N ALA A 297 21.45 -30.56 -1.26
CA ALA A 297 22.23 -31.78 -1.21
C ALA A 297 21.39 -32.95 -1.77
N PRO A 298 21.87 -33.68 -2.79
CA PRO A 298 21.15 -34.84 -3.30
C PRO A 298 20.97 -35.84 -2.17
N ASN A 299 19.73 -36.29 -1.96
CA ASN A 299 19.45 -37.41 -1.05
C ASN A 299 20.41 -38.55 -1.41
N ALA A 300 21.32 -38.87 -0.49
CA ALA A 300 22.11 -40.09 -0.58
C ALA A 300 21.12 -41.27 -0.59
N ALA A 301 21.02 -41.93 -1.74
CA ALA A 301 20.35 -43.20 -1.91
C ALA A 301 21.21 -44.34 -1.35
#